data_AF-A0A392NGU8-F1
#
_entry.id   AF-A0A392NGU8-F1
#
_cell.length_a   1.000
_cell.length_b   1.000
_cell.length_c   1.000
_cell.angle_alpha   90.00
_cell.angle_beta   90.00
_cell.angle_gamma   90.00
#
_symmetry.space_group_name_H-M   'P 1'
#
loop_
_entity.id
_entity.type
_entity.pdbx_description
1 polymer ?
#
loop_
_entity_poly.entity_id
_entity_poly.type
_entity_poly.pdbx_seq_one_letter_code
_entity_poly.pdbx_strand_id
1 'polypeptide(L)'
;IVLEHQIKLSGNSPAGSACYDVTVDVPFPIQRELSALLANVEKNKEIETCDEAICGIIRKIHEHRRRRAFFLGFSQSPVEFINALIESQSRDLKAAAGEPSRSAEKERRADFFNQPW
;
A
#
# COMPACT_ATOMS: atom_id res chain seq x y z
N ILE A 1 1.49 51.43 22.18
CA ILE A 1 0.76 52.15 23.26
C ILE A 1 1.71 53.19 23.83
N VAL A 2 1.24 54.42 24.00
CA VAL A 2 2.00 55.51 24.64
C VAL A 2 1.27 55.86 25.92
N LEU A 3 1.98 55.88 27.05
CA LEU A 3 1.42 56.16 28.36
C LEU A 3 2.02 57.46 28.90
N GLU A 4 1.18 58.40 29.29
CA GLU A 4 1.59 59.63 29.97
C GLU A 4 1.30 59.53 31.47
N HIS A 5 2.32 59.74 32.29
CA HIS A 5 2.22 59.70 33.75
C HIS A 5 2.66 61.04 34.34
N GLN A 6 1.76 61.68 35.09
CA GLN A 6 2.05 62.94 35.77
C GLN A 6 2.50 62.68 37.21
N ILE A 7 3.75 63.05 37.51
CA ILE A 7 4.37 62.83 38.83
C ILE A 7 3.77 63.81 39.85
N LYS A 8 3.21 63.29 40.94
CA LYS A 8 2.79 64.12 42.10
C LYS A 8 3.97 64.33 43.04
N LEU A 9 4.26 65.60 43.37
CA LEU A 9 5.39 65.99 44.23
C LEU A 9 5.00 66.28 45.69
N SER A 10 3.70 66.22 46.03
CA SER A 10 3.19 66.50 47.39
C SER A 10 1.92 65.71 47.72
N GLY A 11 1.78 65.27 48.98
CA GLY A 11 0.68 64.45 49.49
C GLY A 11 1.11 63.00 49.77
N ASN A 12 0.23 62.18 50.36
CA ASN A 12 0.52 60.76 50.57
C ASN A 12 0.73 60.05 49.23
N SER A 13 1.75 59.20 49.16
CA SER A 13 2.09 58.39 47.98
C SER A 13 0.84 57.67 47.45
N PRO A 14 0.55 57.71 46.14
CA PRO A 14 -0.58 56.95 45.60
C PRO A 14 -0.37 55.47 45.93
N ALA A 15 -1.38 54.85 46.54
CA ALA A 15 -1.29 53.53 47.17
C ALA A 15 -1.23 52.35 46.18
N GLY A 16 -1.00 52.60 44.89
CA GLY A 16 -0.94 51.54 43.88
C GLY A 16 -0.34 51.99 42.56
N SER A 17 0.32 51.06 41.89
CA SER A 17 0.74 51.19 40.50
C SER A 17 -0.48 51.31 39.59
N ALA A 18 -0.42 52.20 38.58
CA ALA A 18 -1.45 52.25 37.55
C ALA A 18 -1.43 50.95 36.74
N CYS A 19 -2.57 50.27 36.66
CA CYS A 19 -2.75 49.04 35.89
C CYS A 19 -3.41 49.37 34.56
N TYR A 20 -2.86 48.86 33.46
CA TYR A 20 -3.39 49.05 32.12
C TYR A 20 -3.66 47.69 31.50
N ASP A 21 -4.92 47.45 31.14
CA ASP A 21 -5.27 46.29 30.34
C ASP A 21 -4.95 46.58 28.88
N VAL A 22 -4.18 45.68 28.26
CA VAL A 22 -3.78 45.79 26.86
C VAL A 22 -4.25 44.54 26.13
N THR A 23 -5.06 44.74 25.09
CA THR A 23 -5.40 43.66 24.17
C THR A 23 -4.18 43.35 23.31
N VAL A 24 -3.72 42.11 23.39
CA VAL A 24 -2.63 41.58 22.57
C VAL A 24 -3.20 40.55 21.60
N ASP A 25 -2.82 40.66 20.33
CA ASP A 25 -3.10 39.61 19.36
C ASP A 25 -2.25 38.39 19.72
N VAL A 26 -2.91 37.37 20.26
CA VAL A 26 -2.30 36.07 20.50
C VAL A 26 -2.58 35.20 19.26
N PRO A 27 -1.57 34.63 18.59
CA PRO A 27 -1.78 33.70 17.50
C PRO A 27 -2.74 32.59 17.95
N PHE A 28 -3.80 32.36 17.19
CA PHE A 28 -4.80 31.34 17.53
C PHE A 28 -4.12 29.97 17.72
N PRO A 29 -4.37 29.27 18.85
CA PRO A 29 -3.81 27.93 19.10
C PRO A 29 -4.07 26.94 17.94
N ILE A 30 -5.20 27.13 17.25
CA ILE A 30 -5.62 26.40 16.05
C ILE A 30 -4.58 26.40 14.93
N GLN A 31 -3.78 27.45 14.74
CA GLN A 31 -2.76 27.46 13.67
C GLN A 31 -1.65 26.45 13.94
N ARG A 32 -1.27 26.25 15.21
CA ARG A 32 -0.27 25.25 15.58
C ARG A 32 -0.80 23.84 15.41
N GLU A 33 -2.06 23.63 15.79
CA GLU A 33 -2.75 22.34 15.62
C GLU A 33 -2.95 21.99 14.14
N LEU A 34 -3.36 22.96 13.32
CA LEU A 34 -3.46 22.80 11.86
C LEU A 34 -2.11 22.44 11.23
N SER A 35 -1.04 23.11 11.65
CA SER A 35 0.31 22.81 11.15
C SER A 35 0.74 21.38 11.52
N ALA A 36 0.44 20.93 12.74
CA ALA A 36 0.71 19.56 13.17
C ALA A 36 -0.12 18.52 12.41
N LEU A 37 -1.39 18.84 12.11
CA LEU A 37 -2.26 17.97 11.29
C LEU A 37 -1.74 17.86 9.85
N LEU A 38 -1.29 18.95 9.24
CA LEU A 38 -0.70 18.93 7.90
C LEU A 38 0.60 18.12 7.84
N ALA A 39 1.47 18.24 8.86
CA ALA A 39 2.68 17.42 8.97
C ALA A 39 2.37 15.92 9.08
N ASN A 40 1.23 15.53 9.68
CA ASN A 40 0.81 14.13 9.71
C ASN A 40 0.35 13.63 8.33
N VAL A 41 -0.15 14.49 7.45
CA VAL A 41 -0.48 14.12 6.05
C VAL A 41 0.79 13.74 5.28
N GLU A 42 1.92 14.40 5.53
CA GLU A 42 3.20 14.02 4.90
C GLU A 42 3.66 12.62 5.35
N LYS A 43 3.50 12.29 6.63
CA LYS A 43 3.79 10.93 7.14
C LYS A 43 2.92 9.85 6.49
N ASN A 44 1.67 10.17 6.15
CA ASN A 44 0.80 9.22 5.46
C ASN A 44 1.33 8.87 4.06
N LYS A 45 1.98 9.80 3.36
CA LYS A 45 2.61 9.52 2.05
C LYS A 45 3.81 8.59 2.17
N GLU A 46 4.60 8.73 3.23
CA GLU A 46 5.71 7.82 3.50
C GLU A 46 5.19 6.40 3.79
N ILE A 47 4.08 6.29 4.53
CA ILE A 47 3.40 5.00 4.79
C ILE A 47 2.92 4.38 3.49
N GLU A 48 2.22 5.13 2.63
CA GLU A 48 1.75 4.65 1.32
C GLU A 48 2.93 4.15 0.46
N THR A 49 4.04 4.90 0.43
CA THR A 49 5.25 4.51 -0.30
C THR A 49 5.85 3.22 0.26
N CYS A 50 5.89 3.07 1.58
CA CYS A 50 6.34 1.84 2.23
C CYS A 50 5.43 0.65 1.88
N ASP A 51 4.12 0.84 1.90
CA ASP A 51 3.14 -0.21 1.58
C ASP A 51 3.26 -0.67 0.12
N GLU A 52 3.45 0.26 -0.83
CA GLU A 52 3.72 -0.07 -2.22
C GLU A 52 5.03 -0.86 -2.37
N ALA A 53 6.10 -0.47 -1.67
CA ALA A 53 7.36 -1.18 -1.67
C ALA A 53 7.22 -2.61 -1.11
N ILE A 54 6.51 -2.76 0.01
CA ILE A 54 6.21 -4.06 0.63
C ILE A 54 5.42 -4.94 -0.35
N CYS A 55 4.36 -4.40 -0.96
CA CYS A 55 3.55 -5.12 -1.94
C CYS A 55 4.39 -5.55 -3.16
N GLY A 56 5.28 -4.69 -3.63
CA GLY A 56 6.22 -4.99 -4.71
C GLY A 56 7.19 -6.12 -4.35
N ILE A 57 7.75 -6.09 -3.15
CA ILE A 57 8.66 -7.14 -2.66
C ILE A 57 7.91 -8.47 -2.49
N ILE A 58 6.71 -8.47 -1.93
CA ILE A 58 5.88 -9.68 -1.79
C ILE A 58 5.62 -10.31 -3.17
N ARG A 59 5.23 -9.51 -4.18
CA ARG A 59 5.07 -10.00 -5.56
C ARG A 59 6.35 -10.64 -6.10
N LYS A 60 7.52 -10.03 -5.87
CA LYS A 60 8.82 -10.60 -6.27
C LYS A 60 9.09 -11.93 -5.56
N ILE A 61 8.81 -12.04 -4.27
CA ILE A 61 8.98 -13.28 -3.50
C ILE A 61 8.13 -14.40 -4.08
N HIS A 62 6.84 -14.13 -4.35
CA HIS A 62 5.95 -15.13 -4.97
C HIS A 62 6.48 -15.60 -6.32
N GLU A 63 6.95 -14.66 -7.13
CA GLU A 63 7.51 -14.96 -8.44
C GLU A 63 8.79 -15.81 -8.35
N HIS A 64 9.69 -15.49 -7.43
CA HIS A 64 10.88 -16.30 -7.18
C HIS A 64 10.55 -17.70 -6.69
N ARG A 65 9.57 -17.84 -5.78
CA ARG A 65 9.11 -19.15 -5.31
C ARG A 65 8.53 -19.98 -6.45
N ARG A 66 7.73 -19.36 -7.33
CA ARG A 66 7.16 -20.00 -8.52
C ARG A 66 8.24 -20.52 -9.47
N ARG A 67 9.21 -19.66 -9.84
CA ARG A 67 10.33 -20.06 -10.71
C ARG A 67 11.18 -21.16 -10.08
N ARG A 68 11.50 -21.04 -8.79
CA ARG A 68 12.27 -22.07 -8.07
C ARG A 68 11.54 -23.41 -8.10
N ALA A 69 10.24 -23.43 -7.82
CA ALA A 69 9.45 -24.66 -7.86
C ALA A 69 9.44 -25.28 -9.27
N PHE A 70 9.30 -24.45 -10.32
CA PHE A 70 9.37 -24.88 -11.71
C PHE A 70 10.72 -25.57 -12.03
N PHE A 71 11.84 -24.89 -11.79
CA PHE A 71 13.16 -25.44 -12.11
C PHE A 71 13.52 -26.63 -11.24
N LEU A 72 13.10 -26.64 -9.97
CA LEU A 72 13.32 -27.78 -9.08
C LEU A 72 12.55 -29.01 -9.57
N GLY A 73 11.27 -28.84 -9.93
CA GLY A 73 10.46 -29.93 -10.50
C GLY A 73 11.09 -30.53 -11.75
N PHE A 74 11.57 -29.66 -12.66
CA PHE A 74 12.31 -30.10 -13.85
C PHE A 74 13.58 -30.89 -13.49
N SER A 75 14.36 -30.41 -12.52
CA SER A 75 15.62 -31.08 -12.12
C SER A 75 15.42 -32.43 -11.43
N GLN A 76 14.27 -32.63 -10.77
CA GLN A 76 13.97 -33.86 -10.03
C GLN A 76 13.43 -34.97 -10.94
N SER A 77 12.64 -34.62 -11.96
CA SER A 77 11.98 -35.59 -12.85
C SER A 77 11.73 -34.94 -14.23
N PRO A 78 12.77 -34.78 -15.06
CA PRO A 78 12.67 -33.95 -16.27
C PRO A 78 11.67 -34.49 -17.30
N VAL A 79 11.56 -35.81 -17.45
CA VAL A 79 10.66 -36.44 -18.42
C VAL A 79 9.20 -36.24 -18.03
N GLU A 80 8.86 -36.60 -16.79
CA GLU A 80 7.52 -36.45 -16.23
C GLU A 80 7.11 -34.97 -16.18
N PHE A 81 8.04 -34.10 -15.79
CA PHE A 81 7.80 -32.66 -15.73
C PHE A 81 7.49 -32.08 -17.11
N ILE A 82 8.27 -32.41 -18.14
CA ILE A 82 8.03 -31.89 -19.49
C ILE A 82 6.72 -32.42 -20.07
N ASN A 83 6.41 -33.71 -19.87
CA ASN A 83 5.13 -34.28 -20.30
C ASN A 83 3.95 -33.57 -19.63
N ALA A 84 4.00 -33.38 -18.30
CA ALA A 84 2.97 -32.67 -17.55
C ALA A 84 2.86 -31.18 -17.97
N LEU A 85 3.99 -30.54 -18.28
CA LEU A 85 4.03 -29.15 -18.74
C LEU A 85 3.36 -29.00 -20.11
N ILE A 86 3.67 -29.88 -21.06
CA ILE A 86 3.05 -29.89 -22.40
C ILE A 86 1.55 -30.14 -22.28
N GLU A 87 1.13 -31.11 -21.47
CA GLU A 87 -0.29 -31.36 -21.22
C GLU A 87 -1.00 -30.15 -20.62
N SER A 88 -0.38 -29.49 -19.63
CA SER A 88 -0.94 -28.29 -19.02
C SER A 88 -1.09 -27.16 -20.03
N GLN A 89 -0.03 -26.84 -20.79
CA GLN A 89 -0.07 -25.77 -21.79
C GLN A 89 -1.07 -26.07 -22.91
N SER A 90 -1.20 -27.33 -23.32
CA SER A 90 -2.22 -27.74 -24.29
C SER A 90 -3.63 -27.49 -23.78
N ARG A 91 -3.91 -27.79 -22.50
CA ARG A 91 -5.21 -27.49 -21.87
C ARG A 91 -5.45 -25.99 -21.75
N ASP A 92 -4.45 -25.24 -21.30
CA ASP A 92 -4.57 -23.79 -21.10
C ASP A 92 -4.85 -23.07 -22.43
N LEU A 93 -4.20 -23.50 -23.52
CA LEU A 93 -4.45 -22.98 -24.86
C LEU A 93 -5.88 -23.27 -25.31
N LYS A 94 -6.35 -24.52 -25.17
CA LYS A 94 -7.73 -24.88 -25.53
C LYS A 94 -8.76 -24.07 -24.73
N ALA A 95 -8.52 -23.88 -23.43
CA ALA A 95 -9.38 -23.06 -22.58
C ALA A 95 -9.40 -21.60 -23.05
N ALA A 96 -8.24 -21.02 -23.39
CA ALA A 96 -8.15 -19.66 -23.91
C ALA A 96 -8.82 -19.49 -25.28
N ALA A 97 -8.79 -20.54 -26.12
CA ALA A 97 -9.44 -20.57 -27.43
C ALA A 97 -10.96 -20.84 -27.36
N GLY A 98 -11.49 -21.18 -26.19
CA GLY A 98 -12.90 -21.57 -26.03
C GLY A 98 -13.23 -22.92 -26.69
N GLU A 99 -12.23 -23.74 -26.99
CA GLU A 99 -12.44 -25.04 -27.62
C GLU A 99 -12.98 -26.04 -26.58
N PRO A 100 -13.93 -26.92 -26.97
CA PRO A 100 -14.41 -27.96 -26.09
C PRO A 100 -13.27 -28.94 -25.75
N SER A 101 -13.32 -29.52 -24.55
CA SER A 101 -12.33 -30.49 -24.04
C SER A 101 -12.37 -31.86 -24.76
N ARG A 102 -12.67 -31.88 -26.06
CA ARG A 102 -12.64 -33.09 -26.88
C ARG A 102 -11.23 -33.30 -27.40
N SER A 103 -10.72 -34.51 -27.21
CA SER A 103 -9.41 -34.89 -27.74
C SER A 103 -9.62 -35.65 -29.04
N ALA A 104 -9.45 -34.97 -30.17
CA ALA A 104 -9.58 -35.58 -31.49
C ALA A 104 -8.70 -36.85 -31.63
N GLU A 105 -7.52 -36.87 -31.01
CA GLU A 105 -6.65 -38.05 -31.00
C GLU A 105 -7.25 -39.23 -30.23
N LYS A 106 -7.94 -38.98 -29.10
CA LYS A 106 -8.63 -40.06 -28.37
C LYS A 106 -9.81 -40.59 -29.19
N GLU A 107 -10.58 -39.69 -29.83
CA GLU A 107 -11.71 -40.06 -30.68
C GLU A 107 -11.33 -40.89 -31.92
N ARG A 108 -10.06 -40.89 -32.33
CA ARG A 108 -9.55 -41.76 -33.41
C ARG A 108 -9.28 -43.19 -32.98
N ARG A 109 -9.26 -43.49 -31.68
CA ARG A 109 -8.96 -44.84 -31.16
C ARG A 109 -10.26 -45.57 -30.82
N ALA A 110 -10.33 -46.85 -31.20
CA ALA A 110 -11.52 -47.68 -30.96
C ALA A 110 -11.93 -47.73 -29.47
N ASP A 111 -10.94 -47.71 -28.56
CA ASP A 111 -11.14 -47.71 -27.10
C ASP A 111 -12.02 -46.56 -26.60
N PHE A 112 -12.04 -45.43 -27.32
CA PHE A 112 -12.88 -44.29 -26.98
C PHE A 112 -14.37 -44.63 -27.04
N PHE A 113 -14.77 -45.50 -27.96
CA PHE A 113 -16.17 -45.89 -28.16
C PHE A 113 -16.57 -47.13 -27.34
N ASN A 114 -15.61 -47.77 -26.66
CA ASN A 114 -15.85 -48.93 -25.79
C ASN A 114 -16.11 -48.53 -24.32
N GLN A 115 -16.37 -47.24 -24.04
CA GLN A 115 -16.64 -46.75 -22.69
C GLN A 115 -18.15 -46.74 -22.40
N PRO A 116 -18.58 -46.92 -21.13
CA PRO A 116 -19.98 -46.70 -20.74
C PRO A 116 -20.36 -45.26 -21.07
N TRP A 117 -21.58 -45.07 -21.59
CA TRP A 117 -22.11 -43.76 -21.96
C TRP A 117 -22.32 -42.85 -20.75
#